data_AF-A0A401FPK0-F1
#
_entry.id   AF-A0A401FPK0-F1
#
_cell.length_a   1.000
_cell.length_b   1.000
_cell.length_c   1.000
_cell.angle_alpha   90.00
_cell.angle_beta   90.00
_cell.angle_gamma   90.00
#
_symmetry.space_group_name_H-M   'P 1'
#
loop_
_entity.id
_entity.type
_entity.pdbx_description
1 polymer ?
#
loop_
_entity_poly.entity_id
_entity_poly.type
_entity_poly.pdbx_seq_one_letter_code
_entity_poly.pdbx_strand_id
1 'polypeptide(L)'
;MADAKDLSLLAFKKGDDTPVATGEKGTGLVDITGLKPGTVVNDGDYQVANSDGTTLSGKVDVPGWTVALPSVPTAPTISAIAIDGGFDYTITPDAKNATENVDKYTVHYTAEGGKEQTQDVPYVAGNVTGSISGLTDGTAVNVAVTAHNAGGDSTESSAVAVTPVAAQPTAPEDVTPKPTDDGAKVSAN
;
A
#
# COMPACT_ATOMS: atom_id res chain seq x y z
N MET A 1 16.59 -36.52 -33.04
CA MET A 1 16.56 -35.28 -32.24
C MET A 1 15.35 -34.51 -32.69
N ALA A 2 14.50 -34.04 -31.78
CA ALA A 2 13.38 -33.16 -32.14
C ALA A 2 13.93 -31.84 -32.73
N ASP A 3 13.19 -31.24 -33.65
CA ASP A 3 13.55 -29.92 -34.18
C ASP A 3 13.51 -28.90 -33.06
N ALA A 4 14.44 -27.94 -33.04
CA ALA A 4 14.52 -26.92 -31.98
C ALA A 4 13.22 -26.11 -31.82
N LYS A 5 12.46 -25.95 -32.91
CA LYS A 5 11.14 -25.28 -32.92
C LYS A 5 10.05 -26.02 -32.13
N ASP A 6 10.23 -27.32 -31.90
CA ASP A 6 9.26 -28.18 -31.21
C ASP A 6 9.60 -28.37 -29.72
N LEU A 7 10.75 -27.84 -29.27
CA LEU A 7 11.23 -27.92 -27.90
C LEU A 7 10.70 -26.77 -27.05
N SER A 8 10.31 -27.07 -25.81
CA SER A 8 10.10 -26.10 -24.74
C SER A 8 11.29 -26.10 -23.79
N LEU A 9 11.67 -24.93 -23.28
CA LEU A 9 12.65 -24.83 -22.18
C LEU A 9 11.89 -24.90 -20.85
N LEU A 10 12.29 -25.79 -19.95
CA LEU A 10 11.68 -25.97 -18.63
C LEU A 10 12.65 -25.54 -17.55
N ALA A 11 12.17 -24.81 -16.55
CA ALA A 11 12.94 -24.41 -15.38
C ALA A 11 12.56 -25.25 -14.16
N PHE A 12 13.55 -25.61 -13.35
CA PHE A 12 13.43 -26.43 -12.15
C PHE A 12 14.15 -25.73 -11.01
N LYS A 13 13.66 -25.90 -9.78
CA LYS A 13 14.49 -25.62 -8.61
C LYS A 13 15.49 -26.76 -8.42
N LYS A 14 16.69 -26.47 -7.90
CA LYS A 14 17.73 -27.50 -7.71
C LYS A 14 17.21 -28.67 -6.88
N GLY A 15 17.33 -29.88 -7.44
CA GLY A 15 16.89 -31.12 -6.80
C GLY A 15 15.43 -31.51 -7.07
N ASP A 16 14.63 -30.62 -7.69
CA ASP A 16 13.24 -30.92 -8.02
C ASP A 16 13.12 -31.57 -9.40
N ASP A 17 12.18 -32.50 -9.54
CA ASP A 17 11.84 -33.16 -10.82
C ASP A 17 10.61 -32.57 -11.51
N THR A 18 9.83 -31.77 -10.79
CA THR A 18 8.72 -31.01 -11.36
C THR A 18 9.21 -29.63 -11.77
N PRO A 19 8.94 -29.17 -13.00
CA PRO A 19 9.33 -27.83 -13.41
C PRO A 19 8.51 -26.77 -12.66
N VAL A 20 9.15 -25.66 -12.28
CA VAL A 20 8.50 -24.47 -11.74
C VAL A 20 7.90 -23.58 -12.82
N ALA A 21 8.40 -23.71 -14.06
CA ALA A 21 7.93 -22.97 -15.22
C ALA A 21 8.20 -23.74 -16.51
N THR A 22 7.35 -23.55 -17.52
CA THR A 22 7.48 -24.14 -18.85
C THR A 22 7.40 -23.05 -19.90
N GLY A 23 8.43 -22.94 -20.73
CA GLY A 23 8.53 -21.98 -21.82
C GLY A 23 7.70 -22.35 -23.04
N GLU A 24 7.36 -21.32 -23.83
CA GLU A 24 6.73 -21.50 -25.13
C GLU A 24 7.65 -22.26 -26.10
N LYS A 25 7.06 -23.16 -26.89
CA LYS A 25 7.81 -24.00 -27.84
C LYS A 25 8.58 -23.15 -28.85
N GLY A 26 9.82 -23.55 -29.13
CA GLY A 26 10.67 -22.94 -30.14
C GLY A 26 11.29 -21.60 -29.78
N THR A 27 11.00 -21.06 -28.59
CA THR A 27 11.56 -19.77 -28.13
C THR A 27 12.94 -19.93 -27.49
N GLY A 28 13.21 -21.06 -26.86
CA GLY A 28 14.38 -21.24 -26.00
C GLY A 28 14.36 -20.35 -24.76
N LEU A 29 13.18 -19.86 -24.35
CA LEU A 29 12.98 -18.98 -23.21
C LEU A 29 12.07 -19.65 -22.19
N VAL A 30 12.23 -19.29 -20.91
CA VAL A 30 11.35 -19.69 -19.82
C VAL A 30 11.33 -18.60 -18.75
N ASP A 31 10.15 -18.21 -18.30
CA ASP A 31 9.99 -17.18 -17.29
C ASP A 31 9.86 -17.79 -15.88
N ILE A 32 10.84 -17.53 -15.03
CA ILE A 32 10.78 -17.86 -13.60
C ILE A 32 10.14 -16.67 -12.88
N THR A 33 8.88 -16.82 -12.47
CA THR A 33 8.09 -15.75 -11.84
C THR A 33 7.77 -16.06 -10.37
N GLY A 34 7.14 -15.12 -9.67
CA GLY A 34 6.73 -15.28 -8.27
C GLY A 34 7.85 -15.12 -7.24
N LEU A 35 9.02 -14.65 -7.65
CA LEU A 35 10.12 -14.33 -6.74
C LEU A 35 9.93 -12.95 -6.10
N LYS A 36 10.28 -12.83 -4.82
CA LYS A 36 10.25 -11.54 -4.12
C LYS A 36 11.30 -10.59 -4.74
N PRO A 37 10.98 -9.32 -4.98
CA PRO A 37 11.96 -8.33 -5.42
C PRO A 37 13.18 -8.25 -4.51
N GLY A 38 14.37 -8.09 -5.09
CA GLY A 38 15.65 -8.03 -4.37
C GLY A 38 16.19 -9.39 -3.91
N THR A 39 15.50 -10.50 -4.17
CA THR A 39 16.00 -11.84 -3.84
C THR A 39 17.27 -12.14 -4.64
N VAL A 40 18.33 -12.53 -3.95
CA VAL A 40 19.53 -13.09 -4.59
C VAL A 40 19.31 -14.58 -4.82
N VAL A 41 19.36 -14.98 -6.07
CA VAL A 41 19.35 -16.37 -6.51
C VAL A 41 20.78 -16.75 -6.87
N ASN A 42 21.32 -17.78 -6.23
CA ASN A 42 22.71 -18.17 -6.43
C ASN A 42 22.87 -19.06 -7.66
N ASP A 43 24.10 -19.19 -8.15
CA ASP A 43 24.47 -20.11 -9.21
C ASP A 43 23.97 -21.53 -8.91
N GLY A 44 23.17 -22.08 -9.82
CA GLY A 44 22.64 -23.43 -9.71
C GLY A 44 21.48 -23.62 -8.73
N ASP A 45 20.92 -22.57 -8.12
CA ASP A 45 19.65 -22.66 -7.37
C ASP A 45 18.49 -23.05 -8.28
N TYR A 46 18.59 -22.70 -9.57
CA TYR A 46 17.70 -23.15 -10.64
C TYR A 46 18.48 -23.90 -11.70
N GLN A 47 17.79 -24.82 -12.35
CA GLN A 47 18.31 -25.56 -13.49
C GLN A 47 17.31 -25.50 -14.66
N VAL A 48 17.80 -25.62 -15.89
CA VAL A 48 16.95 -25.71 -17.09
C VAL A 48 17.20 -26.98 -17.88
N ALA A 49 16.16 -27.50 -18.54
CA ALA A 49 16.25 -28.60 -19.48
C ALA A 49 15.29 -28.37 -20.65
N ASN A 50 15.65 -28.86 -21.84
CA ASN A 50 14.74 -28.87 -22.98
C ASN A 50 13.80 -30.08 -22.91
N SER A 51 12.55 -29.87 -23.30
CA SER A 51 11.53 -30.92 -23.40
C SER A 51 10.90 -30.95 -24.78
N ASP A 52 10.72 -32.14 -25.34
CA ASP A 52 9.87 -32.36 -26.53
C ASP A 52 8.39 -32.64 -26.16
N GLY A 53 8.05 -32.57 -24.87
CA GLY A 53 6.74 -32.90 -24.32
C GLY A 53 6.62 -34.35 -23.83
N THR A 54 7.60 -35.20 -24.11
CA THR A 54 7.66 -36.60 -23.66
C THR A 54 8.95 -36.95 -22.94
N THR A 55 10.07 -36.33 -23.33
CA THR A 55 11.39 -36.57 -22.76
C THR A 55 12.08 -35.25 -22.39
N LEU A 56 13.01 -35.32 -21.43
CA LEU A 56 13.83 -34.19 -20.99
C LEU A 56 15.29 -34.42 -21.37
N SER A 57 15.99 -33.34 -21.71
CA SER A 57 17.45 -33.32 -21.73
C SER A 57 18.05 -33.41 -20.32
N GLY A 58 19.37 -33.50 -20.22
CA GLY A 58 20.06 -33.23 -18.95
C GLY A 58 19.76 -31.81 -18.45
N LYS A 59 19.66 -31.66 -17.13
CA LYS A 59 19.48 -30.36 -16.45
C LYS A 59 20.82 -29.63 -16.38
N VAL A 60 20.80 -28.33 -16.70
CA VAL A 60 21.98 -27.44 -16.65
C VAL A 60 21.72 -26.34 -15.63
N ASP A 61 22.72 -26.02 -14.82
CA ASP A 61 22.63 -24.96 -13.82
C ASP A 61 22.47 -23.59 -14.47
N VAL A 62 21.53 -22.80 -13.95
CA VAL A 62 21.33 -21.40 -14.33
C VAL A 62 22.28 -20.55 -13.49
N PRO A 63 23.06 -19.63 -14.11
CA PRO A 63 23.85 -18.66 -13.37
C PRO A 63 22.98 -17.83 -12.43
N GLY A 64 23.54 -17.42 -11.29
CA GLY A 64 22.84 -16.62 -10.30
C GLY A 64 22.44 -15.25 -10.83
N TRP A 65 21.37 -14.71 -10.26
CA TRP A 65 20.88 -13.37 -10.56
C TRP A 65 20.25 -12.75 -9.31
N THR A 66 20.09 -11.43 -9.33
CA THR A 66 19.28 -10.73 -8.34
C THR A 66 17.98 -10.29 -8.99
N VAL A 67 16.86 -10.60 -8.34
CA VAL A 67 15.54 -10.15 -8.80
C VAL A 67 15.50 -8.63 -8.73
N ALA A 68 15.19 -7.98 -9.84
CA ALA A 68 15.12 -6.53 -9.92
C ALA A 68 14.09 -5.98 -8.90
N LEU A 69 14.41 -4.81 -8.34
CA LEU A 69 13.46 -4.03 -7.56
C LEU A 69 12.52 -3.25 -8.50
N PRO A 70 11.25 -3.03 -8.12
CA PRO A 70 10.40 -2.09 -8.83
C PRO A 70 10.98 -0.66 -8.72
N SER A 71 10.56 0.24 -9.60
CA SER A 71 10.80 1.68 -9.38
C SER A 71 10.07 2.14 -8.13
N VAL A 72 10.60 3.15 -7.44
CA VAL A 72 9.88 3.79 -6.33
C VAL A 72 8.51 4.32 -6.81
N PRO A 73 7.47 4.31 -5.95
CA PRO A 73 6.15 4.78 -6.34
C PRO A 73 6.10 6.28 -6.60
N THR A 74 5.10 6.72 -7.36
CA THR A 74 4.70 8.12 -7.39
C THR A 74 3.96 8.52 -6.11
N ALA A 75 4.12 9.78 -5.70
CA ALA A 75 3.48 10.29 -4.50
C ALA A 75 1.96 10.34 -4.68
N PRO A 76 1.17 9.87 -3.69
CA PRO A 76 -0.27 10.04 -3.70
C PRO A 76 -0.65 11.47 -3.29
N THR A 77 -1.95 11.74 -3.23
CA THR A 77 -2.48 12.97 -2.61
C THR A 77 -3.34 12.63 -1.40
N ILE A 78 -3.51 13.59 -0.49
CA ILE A 78 -4.35 13.44 0.71
C ILE A 78 -5.26 14.64 0.90
N SER A 79 -6.47 14.39 1.36
CA SER A 79 -7.36 15.39 1.93
C SER A 79 -7.70 15.02 3.37
N ALA A 80 -8.01 16.03 4.19
CA ALA A 80 -8.38 15.86 5.59
C ALA A 80 -9.57 16.74 5.95
N ILE A 81 -10.46 16.22 6.78
CA ILE A 81 -11.67 16.89 7.28
C ILE A 81 -11.63 16.83 8.81
N ALA A 82 -11.76 17.97 9.47
CA ALA A 82 -11.74 18.04 10.92
C ALA A 82 -12.93 17.30 11.56
N ILE A 83 -12.66 16.61 12.66
CA ILE A 83 -13.66 15.99 13.54
C ILE A 83 -13.35 16.35 15.01
N ASP A 84 -14.21 15.90 15.92
CA ASP A 84 -14.01 16.04 17.37
C ASP A 84 -12.73 15.36 17.85
N GLY A 85 -11.77 16.17 18.33
CA GLY A 85 -10.47 15.70 18.77
C GLY A 85 -9.63 15.01 17.68
N GLY A 86 -9.86 15.30 16.38
CA GLY A 86 -9.18 14.60 15.30
C GLY A 86 -9.43 15.11 13.88
N PHE A 87 -9.14 14.24 12.90
CA PHE A 87 -9.54 14.40 11.50
C PHE A 87 -9.82 13.05 10.82
N ASP A 88 -10.76 13.05 9.88
CA ASP A 88 -10.90 12.01 8.86
C ASP A 88 -10.02 12.37 7.66
N TYR A 89 -9.44 11.37 6.99
CA TYR A 89 -8.62 11.59 5.81
C TYR A 89 -9.04 10.71 4.64
N THR A 90 -8.71 11.16 3.43
CA THR A 90 -8.82 10.37 2.20
C THR A 90 -7.51 10.46 1.42
N ILE A 91 -6.84 9.32 1.27
CA ILE A 91 -5.71 9.14 0.37
C ILE A 91 -6.27 8.87 -1.03
N THR A 92 -5.81 9.63 -2.01
CA THR A 92 -6.07 9.36 -3.42
C THR A 92 -4.76 8.86 -4.05
N PRO A 93 -4.67 7.57 -4.43
CA PRO A 93 -3.51 7.03 -5.12
C PRO A 93 -3.23 7.76 -6.42
N ASP A 94 -1.95 7.83 -6.82
CA ASP A 94 -1.63 8.19 -8.20
C ASP A 94 -2.11 7.09 -9.14
N ALA A 95 -2.44 7.46 -10.38
CA ALA A 95 -2.95 6.51 -11.37
C ALA A 95 -1.95 5.37 -11.68
N LYS A 96 -0.65 5.57 -11.43
CA LYS A 96 0.40 4.57 -11.65
C LYS A 96 0.60 3.61 -10.48
N ASN A 97 0.08 3.90 -9.28
CA ASN A 97 0.30 3.06 -8.10
C ASN A 97 -0.12 1.59 -8.32
N ALA A 98 -1.16 1.35 -9.12
CA ALA A 98 -1.60 0.00 -9.48
C ALA A 98 -0.56 -0.79 -10.29
N THR A 99 0.26 -0.10 -11.08
CA THR A 99 1.35 -0.69 -11.90
C THR A 99 2.72 -0.59 -11.23
N GLU A 100 2.85 0.20 -10.16
CA GLU A 100 4.09 0.40 -9.40
C GLU A 100 4.16 -0.51 -8.16
N ASN A 101 3.23 -1.45 -8.01
CA ASN A 101 3.23 -2.45 -6.94
C ASN A 101 3.26 -1.83 -5.53
N VAL A 102 2.53 -0.74 -5.32
CA VAL A 102 2.39 -0.13 -3.98
C VAL A 102 1.77 -1.13 -3.01
N ASP A 103 2.39 -1.30 -1.84
CA ASP A 103 1.96 -2.26 -0.81
C ASP A 103 1.35 -1.59 0.43
N LYS A 104 1.79 -0.37 0.78
CA LYS A 104 1.24 0.44 1.86
C LYS A 104 1.41 1.93 1.63
N TYR A 105 0.70 2.69 2.45
CA TYR A 105 0.89 4.12 2.66
C TYR A 105 1.33 4.38 4.09
N THR A 106 2.06 5.47 4.31
CA THR A 106 2.28 6.03 5.64
C THR A 106 1.71 7.44 5.66
N VAL A 107 0.74 7.69 6.54
CA VAL A 107 0.19 9.02 6.79
C VAL A 107 1.05 9.68 7.86
N HIS A 108 1.57 10.86 7.56
CA HIS A 108 2.37 11.69 8.44
C HIS A 108 1.48 12.79 9.02
N TYR A 109 1.54 13.01 10.33
CA TYR A 109 0.81 14.09 10.99
C TYR A 109 1.50 14.57 12.26
N THR A 110 1.33 15.86 12.58
CA THR A 110 1.83 16.42 13.84
C THR A 110 0.85 16.18 14.98
N ALA A 111 1.31 15.62 16.10
CA ALA A 111 0.53 15.46 17.32
C ALA A 111 0.86 16.51 18.39
N GLU A 112 0.22 16.38 19.57
CA GLU A 112 0.45 17.20 20.76
C GLU A 112 1.94 17.45 21.03
N GLY A 113 2.31 18.72 21.24
CA GLY A 113 3.69 19.12 21.47
C GLY A 113 4.56 19.21 20.21
N GLY A 114 3.95 19.18 19.02
CA GLY A 114 4.62 19.43 17.73
C GLY A 114 5.48 18.27 17.24
N LYS A 115 5.19 17.05 17.68
CA LYS A 115 5.92 15.85 17.27
C LYS A 115 5.27 15.22 16.05
N GLU A 116 6.09 14.90 15.05
CA GLU A 116 5.66 14.08 13.91
C GLU A 116 5.29 12.67 14.38
N GLN A 117 4.13 12.20 13.92
CA GLN A 117 3.59 10.87 14.12
C GLN A 117 3.26 10.26 12.76
N THR A 118 3.16 8.94 12.73
CA THR A 118 2.91 8.18 11.52
C THR A 118 1.83 7.12 11.74
N GLN A 119 1.00 6.89 10.73
CA GLN A 119 0.08 5.76 10.68
C GLN A 119 0.26 4.99 9.37
N ASP A 120 0.60 3.71 9.48
CA ASP A 120 0.67 2.82 8.33
C ASP A 120 -0.73 2.37 7.92
N VAL A 121 -1.01 2.45 6.62
CA VAL A 121 -2.30 2.12 6.01
C VAL A 121 -2.04 1.14 4.87
N PRO A 122 -2.69 -0.04 4.85
CA PRO A 122 -2.49 -1.00 3.76
C PRO A 122 -2.96 -0.41 2.43
N TYR A 123 -2.27 -0.76 1.34
CA TYR A 123 -2.72 -0.38 0.01
C TYR A 123 -4.04 -1.08 -0.34
N VAL A 124 -5.00 -0.31 -0.86
CA VAL A 124 -6.21 -0.80 -1.50
C VAL A 124 -6.35 -0.08 -2.82
N ALA A 125 -6.88 -0.76 -3.84
CA ALA A 125 -7.16 -0.14 -5.12
C ALA A 125 -8.25 0.94 -4.97
N GLY A 126 -7.96 2.16 -5.41
CA GLY A 126 -8.87 3.30 -5.29
C GLY A 126 -8.61 4.14 -4.03
N ASN A 127 -9.54 5.02 -3.70
CA ASN A 127 -9.41 5.89 -2.53
C ASN A 127 -9.39 5.09 -1.23
N VAL A 128 -8.50 5.50 -0.32
CA VAL A 128 -8.37 4.89 1.01
C VAL A 128 -8.73 5.92 2.06
N THR A 129 -9.65 5.58 2.96
CA THR A 129 -10.08 6.48 4.03
C THR A 129 -9.64 5.97 5.40
N GLY A 130 -9.53 6.87 6.36
CA GLY A 130 -9.27 6.54 7.76
C GLY A 130 -9.45 7.76 8.66
N SER A 131 -9.16 7.57 9.95
CA SER A 131 -9.32 8.62 10.95
C SER A 131 -8.16 8.64 11.94
N ILE A 132 -7.81 9.84 12.38
CA ILE A 132 -6.87 10.12 13.44
C ILE A 132 -7.62 10.85 14.55
N SER A 133 -7.46 10.41 15.79
CA SER A 133 -8.09 10.99 16.97
C SER A 133 -7.07 11.19 18.10
N GLY A 134 -7.49 11.83 19.19
CA GLY A 134 -6.61 12.15 20.31
C GLY A 134 -5.72 13.38 20.07
N LEU A 135 -6.16 14.25 19.16
CA LEU A 135 -5.53 15.55 18.91
C LEU A 135 -6.24 16.65 19.69
N THR A 136 -5.52 17.73 20.00
CA THR A 136 -6.10 18.89 20.68
C THR A 136 -6.89 19.77 19.72
N ASP A 137 -8.14 20.06 20.10
CA ASP A 137 -9.01 20.96 19.38
C ASP A 137 -8.43 22.37 19.26
N GLY A 138 -8.68 23.01 18.11
CA GLY A 138 -8.20 24.35 17.80
C GLY A 138 -6.72 24.46 17.44
N THR A 139 -5.97 23.36 17.47
CA THR A 139 -4.55 23.33 17.07
C THR A 139 -4.42 22.78 15.65
N ALA A 140 -3.93 23.59 14.71
CA ALA A 140 -3.71 23.14 13.34
C ALA A 140 -2.62 22.06 13.29
N VAL A 141 -2.89 20.99 12.53
CA VAL A 141 -1.94 19.91 12.24
C VAL A 141 -1.73 19.83 10.74
N ASN A 142 -0.50 19.53 10.33
CA ASN A 142 -0.19 19.23 8.94
C ASN A 142 -0.32 17.73 8.71
N VAL A 143 -0.90 17.35 7.57
CA VAL A 143 -1.11 15.96 7.19
C VAL A 143 -0.54 15.74 5.81
N ALA A 144 0.30 14.72 5.67
CA ALA A 144 0.90 14.31 4.40
C ALA A 144 0.91 12.78 4.29
N VAL A 145 1.24 12.25 3.11
CA VAL A 145 1.24 10.81 2.87
C VAL A 145 2.37 10.40 1.95
N THR A 146 2.97 9.25 2.23
CA THR A 146 3.99 8.59 1.41
C THR A 146 3.48 7.22 0.96
N ALA A 147 3.78 6.82 -0.28
CA ALA A 147 3.50 5.48 -0.80
C ALA A 147 4.77 4.62 -0.75
N HIS A 148 4.62 3.32 -0.52
CA HIS A 148 5.73 2.39 -0.35
C HIS A 148 5.61 1.17 -1.25
N ASN A 149 6.75 0.70 -1.75
CA ASN A 149 6.89 -0.62 -2.35
C ASN A 149 8.27 -1.22 -2.02
N ALA A 150 8.55 -2.41 -2.53
CA ALA A 150 9.85 -3.06 -2.34
C ALA A 150 11.05 -2.29 -2.93
N GLY A 151 10.82 -1.38 -3.87
CA GLY A 151 11.82 -0.50 -4.46
C GLY A 151 12.14 0.73 -3.61
N GLY A 152 11.28 1.05 -2.63
CA GLY A 152 11.46 2.13 -1.67
C GLY A 152 10.21 3.00 -1.53
N ASP A 153 10.44 4.24 -1.10
CA ASP A 153 9.41 5.19 -0.74
C ASP A 153 9.22 6.23 -1.84
N SER A 154 7.98 6.68 -2.03
CA SER A 154 7.72 7.85 -2.86
C SER A 154 8.27 9.11 -2.22
N THR A 155 8.29 10.21 -2.96
CA THR A 155 8.33 11.52 -2.31
C THR A 155 7.07 11.69 -1.44
N GLU A 156 7.17 12.45 -0.37
CA GLU A 156 6.01 12.82 0.45
C GLU A 156 5.04 13.70 -0.37
N SER A 157 3.74 13.56 -0.12
CA SER A 157 2.72 14.40 -0.76
C SER A 157 2.84 15.85 -0.31
N SER A 158 2.19 16.77 -1.04
CA SER A 158 1.89 18.09 -0.50
C SER A 158 1.13 17.96 0.82
N ALA A 159 1.55 18.71 1.84
CA ALA A 159 0.89 18.72 3.13
C ALA A 159 -0.43 19.52 3.07
N VAL A 160 -1.44 19.03 3.80
CA VAL A 160 -2.72 19.71 4.03
C VAL A 160 -2.84 20.07 5.50
N ALA A 161 -3.21 21.31 5.80
CA ALA A 161 -3.49 21.74 7.16
C ALA A 161 -4.95 21.44 7.54
N VAL A 162 -5.17 20.84 8.71
CA VAL A 162 -6.49 20.60 9.30
C VAL A 162 -6.47 20.98 10.78
N THR A 163 -7.55 21.57 11.28
CA THR A 163 -7.65 21.98 12.68
C THR A 163 -8.80 21.21 13.32
N PRO A 164 -8.54 20.24 14.22
CA PRO A 164 -9.57 19.54 14.98
C PRO A 164 -10.52 20.51 15.67
N VAL A 165 -11.79 20.12 15.78
CA VAL A 165 -12.86 20.99 16.27
C VAL A 165 -13.62 20.30 17.38
N ALA A 166 -13.84 20.98 18.50
CA ALA A 166 -14.64 20.42 19.58
C ALA A 166 -16.06 20.09 19.10
N ALA A 167 -16.63 19.00 19.62
CA ALA A 167 -18.04 18.69 19.41
C ALA A 167 -18.92 19.88 19.75
N GLN A 168 -19.88 20.18 18.85
CA GLN A 168 -20.86 21.21 19.11
C GLN A 168 -21.72 20.81 20.31
N PRO A 169 -22.01 21.73 21.26
CA PRO A 169 -22.97 21.44 22.32
C PRO A 169 -24.31 20.99 21.73
N THR A 170 -24.89 19.94 22.31
CA THR A 170 -26.24 19.50 21.94
C THR A 170 -27.25 20.59 22.31
N ALA A 171 -28.31 20.72 21.51
CA ALA A 171 -29.42 21.61 21.87
C ALA A 171 -30.06 21.12 23.19
N PRO A 172 -30.52 22.04 24.07
CA PRO A 172 -31.22 21.62 25.29
C PRO A 172 -32.51 20.88 24.96
N GLU A 173 -32.79 19.82 25.71
CA GLU A 173 -34.03 19.04 25.62
C GLU A 173 -35.03 19.49 26.71
N ASP A 174 -36.30 19.07 26.61
CA ASP A 174 -37.33 19.30 27.65
C ASP A 174 -37.50 20.75 28.16
N VAL A 175 -37.42 21.72 27.24
CA VAL A 175 -37.57 23.14 27.57
C VAL A 175 -38.95 23.44 28.18
N THR A 176 -38.97 23.80 29.46
CA THR A 176 -40.19 24.09 30.23
C THR A 176 -40.16 25.49 30.82
N PRO A 177 -41.11 26.39 30.48
CA PRO A 177 -41.25 27.69 31.13
C PRO A 177 -42.13 27.59 32.39
N LYS A 178 -41.74 28.33 33.43
CA LYS A 178 -42.51 28.55 34.67
C LYS A 178 -42.81 30.04 34.83
N PRO A 179 -44.09 30.48 34.67
CA PRO A 179 -44.47 31.87 34.84
C PRO A 179 -44.13 32.45 36.23
N THR A 180 -43.85 33.75 36.28
CA THR A 180 -43.63 34.58 37.47
C THR A 180 -44.35 35.91 37.31
N ASP A 181 -44.51 36.69 38.40
CA ASP A 181 -45.32 37.92 38.39
C ASP A 181 -44.92 38.92 37.29
N ASP A 182 -43.64 39.00 36.91
CA ASP A 182 -43.15 39.88 35.83
C ASP A 182 -42.41 39.12 34.69
N GLY A 183 -42.65 37.81 34.51
CA GLY A 183 -41.94 37.05 33.47
C GLY A 183 -42.08 35.52 33.52
N ALA A 184 -41.04 34.80 33.12
CA ALA A 184 -40.96 33.34 33.27
C ALA A 184 -39.52 32.88 33.53
N LYS A 185 -39.36 31.81 34.32
CA LYS A 185 -38.11 31.05 34.42
C LYS A 185 -38.16 29.89 33.43
N VAL A 186 -37.12 29.70 32.62
CA VAL A 186 -37.03 28.59 31.67
C VAL A 186 -36.01 27.58 32.18
N SER A 187 -36.40 26.31 32.25
CA SER A 187 -35.51 25.18 32.53
C SER A 187 -35.44 24.24 31.32
N ALA A 188 -34.31 23.56 31.13
CA ALA A 188 -34.10 22.55 30.09
C ALA A 188 -33.14 21.47 30.65
N ASN A 189 -33.19 20.27 30.09
CA ASN A 189 -32.27 19.16 30.39
C ASN A 189 -31.19 19.04 29.31
#